data_AF-A0A0A0LFG8-F1
#
_entry.id   AF-A0A0A0LFG8-F1
#
_cell.length_a   1.000
_cell.length_b   1.000
_cell.length_c   1.000
_cell.angle_alpha   90.00
_cell.angle_beta   90.00
_cell.angle_gamma   90.00
#
_symmetry.space_group_name_H-M   'P 1'
#
loop_
_entity.id
_entity.type
_entity.pdbx_description
1 polymer ?
#
loop_
_entity_poly.entity_id
_entity_poly.type
_entity_poly.pdbx_seq_one_letter_code
_entity_poly.pdbx_strand_id
1 'polypeptide(L)'
;MNVFWLAPQFFIIGIGDGFALVGLQEYFYDQVPDSMRSLGIAFYLSVNGAANFFSSFLITIVDQITKKSSGKSWFGDDLNSSRLDNFYWLIAGIVAVDLCVYVFLARRYTYKSVQKTTVADCHDVKGRDVSSAV
;
A
#
# COMPACT_ATOMS: atom_id res chain seq x y z
N MET A 1 -4.18 -18.26 28.56
CA MET A 1 -4.45 -17.47 27.34
C MET A 1 -5.13 -18.38 26.35
N ASN A 2 -6.29 -18.00 25.82
CA ASN A 2 -7.03 -18.81 24.85
C ASN A 2 -6.73 -18.29 23.44
N VAL A 3 -6.60 -19.18 22.45
CA VAL A 3 -6.23 -18.82 21.05
C VAL A 3 -7.20 -17.78 20.44
N PHE A 4 -8.42 -17.74 20.96
CA PHE A 4 -9.45 -16.79 20.58
C PHE A 4 -9.06 -15.31 20.76
N TRP A 5 -8.05 -14.97 21.56
CA TRP A 5 -7.60 -13.58 21.73
C TRP A 5 -6.80 -13.04 20.53
N LEU A 6 -6.26 -13.91 19.67
CA LEU A 6 -5.59 -13.52 18.42
C LEU A 6 -6.60 -13.24 17.30
N ALA A 7 -7.82 -13.80 17.40
CA ALA A 7 -8.87 -13.65 16.40
C ALA A 7 -9.17 -12.18 16.03
N PRO A 8 -9.35 -11.23 16.96
CA PRO A 8 -9.60 -9.83 16.61
C PRO A 8 -8.46 -9.19 15.80
N GLN A 9 -7.21 -9.50 16.14
CA GLN A 9 -6.05 -8.97 15.42
C GLN A 9 -6.02 -9.46 13.97
N PHE A 10 -6.17 -10.77 13.76
CA PHE A 10 -6.18 -11.35 12.40
C PHE A 10 -7.38 -10.89 11.58
N PHE A 11 -8.53 -10.71 12.22
CA PHE A 11 -9.74 -10.23 11.54
C PHE A 11 -9.56 -8.81 11.01
N ILE A 12 -9.02 -7.89 11.83
CA ILE A 12 -8.78 -6.50 11.42
C ILE A 12 -7.75 -6.44 10.28
N ILE A 13 -6.66 -7.21 10.38
CA ILE A 13 -5.63 -7.28 9.33
C ILE A 13 -6.24 -7.81 8.02
N GLY A 14 -7.01 -8.89 8.08
CA GLY A 14 -7.63 -9.49 6.89
C GLY A 14 -8.62 -8.56 6.20
N ILE A 15 -9.43 -7.83 6.96
CA ILE A 15 -10.33 -6.81 6.41
C ILE A 15 -9.54 -5.68 5.76
N GLY A 16 -8.50 -5.18 6.44
CA GLY A 16 -7.67 -4.09 5.93
C GLY A 16 -6.98 -4.46 4.61
N ASP A 17 -6.38 -5.65 4.55
CA ASP A 17 -5.68 -6.13 3.36
C ASP A 17 -6.65 -6.36 2.19
N GLY A 18 -7.83 -6.94 2.46
CA GLY A 18 -8.86 -7.13 1.44
C GLY A 18 -9.35 -5.79 0.84
N PHE A 19 -9.64 -4.80 1.68
CA PHE A 19 -10.04 -3.47 1.19
C PHE A 19 -8.91 -2.75 0.45
N ALA A 20 -7.67 -2.86 0.93
CA ALA A 20 -6.52 -2.25 0.28
C ALA A 20 -6.28 -2.85 -1.12
N LEU A 21 -6.36 -4.18 -1.25
CA LEU A 21 -6.21 -4.87 -2.53
C LEU A 21 -7.32 -4.49 -3.50
N VAL A 22 -8.59 -4.57 -3.09
CA VAL A 22 -9.73 -4.24 -3.95
C VAL A 22 -9.72 -2.77 -4.36
N GLY A 23 -9.47 -1.84 -3.41
CA GLY A 23 -9.43 -0.42 -3.69
C GLY A 23 -8.26 -0.02 -4.60
N LEU A 24 -7.08 -0.62 -4.40
CA LEU A 24 -5.93 -0.41 -5.29
C LEU A 24 -6.23 -0.96 -6.68
N GLN A 25 -6.86 -2.13 -6.74
CA GLN A 25 -7.22 -2.78 -7.99
C GLN A 25 -8.18 -1.91 -8.80
N GLU A 26 -9.32 -1.49 -8.24
CA GLU A 26 -10.28 -0.61 -8.93
C GLU A 26 -9.63 0.68 -9.43
N TYR A 27 -8.82 1.34 -8.59
CA TYR A 27 -8.07 2.53 -8.98
C TYR A 27 -7.09 2.27 -10.13
N PHE A 28 -6.38 1.15 -10.10
CA PHE A 28 -5.40 0.79 -11.12
C PHE A 28 -6.08 0.43 -12.45
N TYR A 29 -7.23 -0.25 -12.41
CA TYR A 29 -8.02 -0.55 -13.61
C TYR A 29 -8.58 0.73 -14.27
N ASP A 30 -8.97 1.73 -13.50
CA ASP A 30 -9.52 2.99 -14.03
C ASP A 30 -8.44 3.97 -14.53
N GLN A 31 -7.25 3.98 -13.91
CA GLN A 31 -6.24 5.03 -14.13
C GLN A 31 -5.00 4.59 -14.90
N VAL A 32 -4.73 3.27 -15.04
CA VAL A 32 -3.48 2.78 -15.61
C VAL A 32 -3.73 2.01 -16.91
N PRO A 33 -3.05 2.36 -18.03
CA PRO A 33 -3.19 1.64 -19.30
C PRO A 33 -2.71 0.18 -19.19
N ASP A 34 -3.34 -0.73 -19.93
CA ASP A 34 -3.08 -2.19 -19.85
C ASP A 34 -1.60 -2.58 -20.03
N SER A 35 -0.80 -1.76 -20.73
CA SER A 35 0.65 -1.97 -20.90
C SER A 35 1.46 -1.87 -19.61
N MET A 36 0.95 -1.25 -18.56
CA MET A 36 1.65 -1.05 -17.29
C MET A 36 1.22 -2.05 -16.19
N ARG A 37 0.24 -2.94 -16.46
CA ARG A 37 -0.21 -3.94 -15.46
C ARG A 37 0.91 -4.87 -15.02
N SER A 38 1.75 -5.34 -15.96
CA SER A 38 2.90 -6.21 -15.65
C SER A 38 3.93 -5.53 -14.73
N LEU A 39 4.20 -4.23 -14.96
CA LEU A 39 5.10 -3.44 -14.14
C LEU A 39 4.54 -3.24 -12.72
N GLY A 40 3.22 -3.09 -12.58
CA GLY A 40 2.54 -3.03 -11.28
C GLY A 40 2.71 -4.32 -10.47
N ILE A 41 2.54 -5.49 -11.09
CA ILE A 41 2.76 -6.79 -10.44
C ILE A 41 4.24 -6.96 -10.04
N ALA A 42 5.17 -6.57 -10.92
CA ALA A 42 6.60 -6.63 -10.64
C ALA A 42 6.98 -5.74 -9.44
N PHE A 43 6.43 -4.52 -9.37
CA PHE A 43 6.63 -3.65 -8.22
C PHE A 43 6.01 -4.22 -6.95
N TYR A 44 4.79 -4.75 -7.01
CA TYR A 44 4.15 -5.39 -5.86
C TYR A 44 5.01 -6.52 -5.30
N LEU A 45 5.51 -7.40 -6.16
CA LEU A 45 6.37 -8.50 -5.74
C LEU A 45 7.72 -8.01 -5.19
N SER A 46 8.29 -6.97 -5.80
CA SER A 46 9.52 -6.33 -5.33
C SER A 46 9.35 -5.71 -3.94
N VAL A 47 8.25 -5.00 -3.70
CA VAL A 47 7.92 -4.41 -2.38
C VAL A 47 7.76 -5.51 -1.33
N ASN A 48 7.08 -6.61 -1.65
CA ASN A 48 6.98 -7.76 -0.75
C ASN A 48 8.37 -8.34 -0.42
N GLY A 49 9.24 -8.51 -1.42
CA GLY A 49 10.62 -8.94 -1.19
C GLY A 49 11.41 -7.97 -0.32
N ALA A 50 11.32 -6.67 -0.59
CA ALA A 50 11.97 -5.63 0.18
C ALA A 50 11.46 -5.59 1.63
N ALA A 51 10.16 -5.80 1.87
CA ALA A 51 9.57 -5.87 3.21
C ALA A 51 10.14 -7.03 4.05
N ASN A 52 10.45 -8.16 3.42
CA ASN A 52 11.13 -9.27 4.09
C ASN A 52 12.55 -8.87 4.53
N PHE A 53 13.33 -8.25 3.65
CA PHE A 53 14.65 -7.74 4.02
C PHE A 53 14.58 -6.67 5.12
N PHE A 54 13.59 -5.76 5.02
CA PHE A 54 13.35 -4.75 6.03
C PHE A 54 13.01 -5.37 7.39
N SER A 55 12.20 -6.44 7.40
CA SER A 55 11.86 -7.18 8.61
C SER A 55 13.12 -7.75 9.28
N SER A 56 13.98 -8.44 8.54
CA SER A 56 15.24 -8.97 9.07
C SER A 56 16.20 -7.87 9.54
N PHE A 57 16.28 -6.77 8.80
CA PHE A 57 17.11 -5.63 9.14
C PHE A 57 16.65 -4.96 10.43
N LEU A 58 15.35 -4.74 10.58
CA LEU A 58 14.74 -4.13 11.76
C LEU A 58 14.97 -4.99 13.01
N ILE A 59 14.76 -6.32 12.90
CA ILE A 59 15.08 -7.26 13.98
C ILE A 59 16.56 -7.16 14.38
N THR A 60 17.46 -7.12 13.41
CA THR A 60 18.91 -7.04 13.66
C THR A 60 19.29 -5.74 14.37
N ILE A 61 18.74 -4.60 13.94
CA ILE A 61 18.97 -3.30 14.59
C ILE A 61 18.47 -3.31 16.02
N VAL A 62 17.23 -3.77 16.23
CA VAL A 62 16.62 -3.81 17.57
C VAL A 62 17.43 -4.72 18.48
N ASP A 63 17.88 -5.87 17.99
CA ASP A 63 18.73 -6.79 18.72
C ASP A 63 20.07 -6.13 19.12
N GLN A 64 20.75 -5.45 18.19
CA GLN A 64 22.00 -4.75 18.48
C GLN A 64 21.83 -3.61 19.49
N ILE A 65 20.82 -2.75 19.32
CA ILE A 65 20.55 -1.63 20.22
C ILE A 65 20.22 -2.15 21.62
N THR A 66 19.41 -3.21 21.71
CA THR A 66 19.00 -3.76 23.00
C THR A 66 20.16 -4.45 23.71
N LYS A 67 20.96 -5.24 23.00
CA LYS A 67 22.18 -5.86 23.55
C LYS A 67 23.14 -4.82 24.11
N LYS A 68 23.31 -3.69 23.41
CA LYS A 68 24.20 -2.60 23.83
C LYS A 68 23.66 -1.79 25.02
N SER A 69 22.34 -1.62 25.13
CA SER A 69 21.73 -0.77 26.17
C SER A 69 21.41 -1.51 27.47
N SER A 70 21.09 -2.81 27.43
CA SER A 70 20.56 -3.53 28.59
C SER A 70 21.23 -4.87 28.86
N GLY A 71 22.21 -5.29 28.04
CA GLY A 71 22.92 -6.57 28.17
C GLY A 71 22.08 -7.83 27.90
N LYS A 72 20.77 -7.68 27.66
CA LYS A 72 19.81 -8.74 27.32
C LYS A 72 19.02 -8.31 26.07
N SER A 73 18.91 -9.19 25.07
CA SER A 73 18.12 -8.91 23.87
C SER A 73 16.61 -8.90 24.17
N TRP A 74 15.82 -8.14 23.40
CA TRP A 74 14.34 -8.21 23.48
C TRP A 74 13.81 -9.55 22.98
N PHE A 75 14.59 -10.24 22.15
CA PHE A 75 14.39 -11.63 21.75
C PHE A 75 15.23 -12.50 22.68
N GLY A 76 14.67 -12.89 23.81
CA GLY A 76 15.30 -13.83 24.75
C GLY A 76 15.02 -15.28 24.34
N ASP A 77 15.86 -16.21 24.80
CA ASP A 77 15.68 -17.65 24.59
C ASP A 77 14.36 -18.18 25.21
N ASP A 78 13.82 -17.46 26.20
CA ASP A 78 12.52 -17.72 26.82
C ASP A 78 11.50 -16.60 26.49
N LEU A 79 10.36 -16.99 25.91
CA LEU A 79 9.22 -16.13 25.55
C LEU A 79 8.71 -15.29 26.73
N ASN A 80 8.83 -15.81 27.96
CA ASN A 80 8.38 -15.15 29.19
C ASN A 80 9.32 -14.04 29.69
N SER A 81 10.55 -13.98 29.15
CA SER A 81 11.54 -12.94 29.46
C SER A 81 11.82 -12.00 28.28
N SER A 82 11.19 -12.27 27.13
CA SER A 82 11.26 -11.47 25.92
C SER A 82 10.31 -10.28 26.01
N ARG A 83 10.81 -9.07 25.77
CA ARG A 83 9.99 -7.85 25.79
C ARG A 83 9.34 -7.59 24.43
N LEU A 84 8.58 -8.57 23.97
CA LEU A 84 7.89 -8.54 22.67
C LEU A 84 6.92 -7.35 22.58
N ASP A 85 6.29 -6.96 23.69
CA ASP A 85 5.39 -5.80 23.73
C ASP A 85 6.06 -4.50 23.25
N ASN A 86 7.34 -4.28 23.58
CA ASN A 86 8.07 -3.09 23.11
C ASN A 86 8.35 -3.14 21.61
N PHE A 87 8.61 -4.34 21.07
CA PHE A 87 8.79 -4.53 19.65
C PHE A 87 7.50 -4.27 18.88
N TYR A 88 6.35 -4.75 19.39
CA TYR A 88 5.04 -4.43 18.82
C TYR A 88 4.71 -2.95 18.90
N TRP A 89 5.04 -2.26 19.99
CA TRP A 89 4.88 -0.80 20.09
C TRP A 89 5.75 -0.04 19.09
N LEU A 90 6.97 -0.49 18.85
CA LEU A 90 7.86 0.09 17.83
C LEU A 90 7.27 -0.09 16.43
N ILE A 91 6.80 -1.29 16.09
CA ILE A 91 6.14 -1.57 14.81
C ILE A 91 4.88 -0.70 14.67
N ALA A 92 4.06 -0.61 15.71
CA ALA A 92 2.86 0.23 15.71
C ALA A 92 3.19 1.71 15.44
N GLY A 93 4.28 2.21 16.02
CA GLY A 93 4.78 3.57 15.74
C GLY A 93 5.21 3.77 14.29
N ILE A 94 5.96 2.82 13.71
CA ILE A 94 6.39 2.87 12.31
C ILE A 94 5.17 2.87 11.37
N VAL A 95 4.21 1.98 11.61
CA VAL A 95 2.97 1.89 10.80
C VAL A 95 2.12 3.15 10.95
N ALA A 96 2.06 3.75 12.14
CA ALA A 96 1.35 5.02 12.34
C ALA A 96 1.98 6.18 11.55
N VAL A 97 3.32 6.24 11.49
CA VAL A 97 4.03 7.25 10.69
C VAL A 97 3.79 7.01 9.20
N ASP A 98 3.88 5.76 8.73
CA ASP A 98 3.57 5.40 7.34
C ASP A 98 2.15 5.83 6.94
N LEU A 99 1.16 5.53 7.79
CA LEU A 99 -0.23 5.96 7.59
C LEU A 99 -0.35 7.49 7.53
N CYS A 100 0.34 8.22 8.41
CA CYS A 100 0.34 9.68 8.38
C CYS A 100 0.90 10.23 7.06
N VAL A 101 2.01 9.66 6.58
CA VAL A 101 2.62 10.02 5.29
C VAL A 101 1.66 9.70 4.14
N TYR A 102 1.04 8.51 4.14
CA TYR A 102 0.05 8.13 3.15
C TYR A 102 -1.13 9.10 3.12
N VAL A 103 -1.73 9.44 4.27
CA VAL A 103 -2.86 10.38 4.35
C VAL A 103 -2.43 11.77 3.89
N PHE A 104 -1.23 12.22 4.22
CA PHE A 104 -0.69 13.50 3.76
C PHE A 104 -0.56 13.54 2.23
N LEU A 105 0.01 12.48 1.64
CA LEU A 105 0.13 12.35 0.18
C LEU A 105 -1.24 12.25 -0.47
N ALA A 106 -2.16 11.44 0.06
CA ALA A 106 -3.52 11.28 -0.46
C ALA A 106 -4.30 12.60 -0.44
N ARG A 107 -4.14 13.43 0.59
CA ARG A 107 -4.75 14.77 0.67
C ARG A 107 -4.14 15.77 -0.31
N ARG A 108 -2.85 15.62 -0.63
CA ARG A 108 -2.13 16.46 -1.60
C ARG A 108 -2.30 15.99 -3.04
N TYR A 109 -2.69 14.73 -3.24
CA TYR A 109 -2.92 14.15 -4.55
C TYR A 109 -4.18 14.77 -5.17
N THR A 110 -3.98 15.66 -6.14
CA THR A 110 -5.09 16.21 -6.93
C THR A 110 -5.64 15.09 -7.81
N TYR A 111 -6.87 14.66 -7.53
CA TYR A 111 -7.66 13.86 -8.47
C TYR A 111 -7.69 14.63 -9.79
N LYS A 112 -7.10 14.08 -10.85
CA LYS A 112 -7.33 14.61 -12.19
C LYS A 112 -8.84 14.51 -12.43
N SER A 113 -9.50 15.65 -12.64
CA SER A 113 -10.81 15.66 -13.25
C SER A 113 -10.65 14.98 -14.61
N VAL A 114 -11.17 13.77 -14.74
CA VAL A 114 -11.38 13.17 -16.05
C VAL A 114 -12.35 14.11 -16.74
N GLN A 115 -11.80 15.02 -17.53
CA GLN A 115 -12.55 15.81 -18.47
C GLN A 115 -13.27 14.76 -19.31
N LYS A 116 -14.59 14.62 -19.07
CA LYS A 116 -15.47 13.96 -20.04
C LYS A 116 -15.21 14.74 -21.32
N THR A 117 -14.35 14.21 -22.17
CA THR A 117 -14.31 14.59 -23.57
C THR A 117 -15.69 14.20 -24.05
N THR A 118 -16.63 15.13 -23.92
CA THR A 118 -17.86 15.13 -24.68
C THR A 118 -17.40 14.81 -26.07
N VAL A 119 -17.78 13.62 -26.53
CA VAL A 119 -17.61 13.17 -27.89
C VAL A 119 -18.11 14.34 -28.72
N ALA A 120 -17.17 15.07 -29.33
CA ALA A 120 -17.50 16.04 -30.34
C ALA A 120 -18.03 15.17 -31.48
N ASP A 121 -19.35 15.11 -31.51
CA ASP A 121 -20.16 14.58 -32.58
C ASP A 121 -19.67 15.19 -33.89
N CYS A 122 -18.76 14.51 -34.58
CA CYS A 122 -18.43 14.83 -35.96
C CYS A 122 -19.52 14.24 -36.86
N HIS A 123 -20.74 14.76 -36.70
CA HIS A 123 -21.84 14.55 -37.62
C HIS A 123 -22.19 15.86 -38.33
N ASP A 124 -21.19 16.58 -38.87
CA ASP A 124 -21.43 17.72 -39.77
C ASP A 124 -20.36 17.92 -40.87
N VAL A 125 -20.02 16.83 -41.56
CA VAL A 125 -19.36 16.91 -42.87
C VAL A 125 -20.22 16.18 -43.90
N LYS A 126 -21.45 16.67 -44.10
CA LYS A 126 -22.28 16.25 -45.27
C LYS A 126 -23.02 17.40 -45.94
N GLY A 127 -22.52 18.63 -45.80
CA GLY A 127 -23.14 19.82 -46.38
C GLY A 127 -22.30 20.62 -47.39
N ARG A 128 -21.02 20.27 -47.61
CA ARG A 128 -20.10 21.12 -48.41
C ARG A 128 -19.69 20.61 -49.80
N ASP A 129 -20.08 19.39 -50.18
CA ASP A 129 -19.69 18.84 -51.49
C ASP A 129 -20.77 18.91 -52.58
N VAL A 130 -21.96 19.43 -52.30
CA VAL A 130 -23.05 19.54 -53.30
C VAL A 130 -23.13 20.93 -53.96
N SER A 131 -22.41 21.94 -53.44
CA SER A 131 -22.48 23.32 -53.95
C SER A 131 -21.36 23.71 -54.93
N SER A 132 -20.58 22.76 -55.43
CA SER A 132 -19.53 23.01 -56.44
C SER A 132 -19.74 22.26 -57.76
N ALA A 133 -20.95 21.73 -57.99
CA ALA A 133 -21.31 20.99 -59.21
C ALA A 133 -22.55 21.58 -59.93
N VAL A 134 -22.79 22.89 -59.82
CA VAL A 134 -23.73 23.65 -60.66
C VAL A 134 -23.07 24.92 -61.14
#